data_AF-A0A1Y2D1I4-F1
#
_entry.id   AF-A0A1Y2D1I4-F1
#
_cell.length_a   1.000
_cell.length_b   1.000
_cell.length_c   1.000
_cell.angle_alpha   90.00
_cell.angle_beta   90.00
_cell.angle_gamma   90.00
#
_symmetry.space_group_name_H-M   'P 1'
#
loop_
_entity.id
_entity.type
_entity.pdbx_description
1 polymer ?
#
loop_
_entity_poly.entity_id
_entity_poly.type
_entity_poly.pdbx_seq_one_letter_code
_entity_poly.pdbx_strand_id
1 'polypeptide(L)'
;MLSAALKQHRRALSNVATRPAGATEVFRTQGPGGRSSNSGHTATVFGATGFVGRYVVNNLGKIGTQVVTPYRGTDDEKRHLKLMGDLGQIVQLQLQLDSNPCRCSTKLARMATELGVNKFIHVSALGANVDSPSEFLRTKDKFWNRIGYYLKFGFVGLPIYNNGQTILRPVYVGDVAAAIAKSMTNDQVLERLLNSTGNPRSYKQQHLIDFFLDVTKRNPTVWYPNKFVAKRLADALNLVMPFVQISRDEIERAYIDEVASKDPSILTFKDFNIKPVTVEDTIVQQVRVYRPAEFAHAPYEKDIKRWIQ
;
A
#
# COMPACT_ATOMS: atom_id res chain seq x y z
N MET A 1 21.73 42.36 -33.81
CA MET A 1 21.45 41.96 -32.40
C MET A 1 20.07 41.31 -32.17
N LEU A 2 19.24 41.07 -33.21
CA LEU A 2 17.90 40.47 -33.07
C LEU A 2 17.83 38.94 -33.26
N SER A 3 18.92 38.28 -33.64
CA SER A 3 18.94 36.84 -33.93
C SER A 3 19.10 35.95 -32.68
N ALA A 4 19.59 36.50 -31.56
CA ALA A 4 19.80 35.74 -30.32
C ALA A 4 18.55 35.61 -29.42
N ALA A 5 17.49 36.38 -29.69
CA ALA A 5 16.25 36.39 -28.89
C ALA A 5 15.24 35.29 -29.30
N LEU A 6 15.51 34.56 -30.40
CA LEU A 6 14.68 33.44 -30.87
C LEU A 6 15.17 32.08 -30.35
N LYS A 7 15.70 32.02 -29.12
CA LYS A 7 15.57 30.80 -28.30
C LYS A 7 14.12 30.75 -27.79
N GLN A 8 13.18 30.58 -28.73
CA GLN A 8 11.84 30.10 -28.39
C GLN A 8 12.04 28.82 -27.58
N HIS A 9 11.59 28.85 -26.33
CA HIS A 9 11.31 27.63 -25.58
C HIS A 9 10.50 26.73 -26.52
N ARG A 10 11.10 25.64 -27.01
CA ARG A 10 10.38 24.59 -27.70
C ARG A 10 9.24 24.20 -26.77
N ARG A 11 8.01 24.63 -27.08
CA ARG A 11 6.80 24.12 -26.45
C ARG A 11 6.92 22.61 -26.52
N ALA A 12 6.86 21.94 -25.37
CA ALA A 12 7.03 20.49 -25.28
C ALA A 12 6.17 19.84 -26.37
N LEU A 13 6.83 19.08 -27.26
CA LEU A 13 6.16 18.32 -28.31
C LEU A 13 5.07 17.48 -27.64
N SER A 14 3.79 17.78 -27.91
CA SER A 14 2.71 16.93 -27.46
C SER A 14 2.81 15.64 -28.25
N ASN A 15 3.21 14.54 -27.61
CA ASN A 15 3.27 13.24 -28.27
C ASN A 15 1.85 12.87 -28.69
N VAL A 16 1.60 12.88 -30.00
CA VAL A 16 0.40 12.31 -30.59
C VAL A 16 0.60 10.80 -30.57
N ALA A 17 0.02 10.12 -29.59
CA ALA A 17 -0.04 8.67 -29.60
C ALA A 17 -1.08 8.23 -30.66
N THR A 18 -0.62 7.66 -31.78
CA THR A 18 -1.49 7.01 -32.78
C THR A 18 -1.87 5.61 -32.30
N ARG A 19 -3.15 5.26 -32.40
CA ARG A 19 -3.74 4.03 -31.84
C ARG A 19 -3.91 2.94 -32.91
N PRO A 20 -3.80 1.64 -32.58
CA PRO A 20 -4.29 0.55 -33.43
C PRO A 20 -5.82 0.67 -33.61
N ALA A 21 -6.31 0.25 -34.77
CA ALA A 21 -7.69 0.45 -35.23
C ALA A 21 -8.73 -0.08 -34.22
N GLY A 22 -9.69 0.77 -33.83
CA GLY A 22 -10.86 0.38 -33.03
C GLY A 22 -11.01 1.05 -31.66
N ALA A 23 -10.17 2.03 -31.34
CA ALA A 23 -10.03 2.49 -29.97
C ALA A 23 -10.32 4.01 -29.87
N THR A 24 -11.41 4.34 -29.19
CA THR A 24 -12.23 5.55 -29.41
C THR A 24 -11.69 6.84 -28.79
N GLU A 25 -10.79 6.75 -27.80
CA GLU A 25 -10.28 7.91 -27.07
C GLU A 25 -8.79 8.12 -27.25
N VAL A 26 -8.39 9.35 -27.57
CA VAL A 26 -6.99 9.76 -27.66
C VAL A 26 -6.59 10.43 -26.35
N PHE A 27 -5.77 9.76 -25.54
CA PHE A 27 -5.16 10.39 -24.36
C PHE A 27 -4.09 11.37 -24.83
N ARG A 28 -4.43 12.66 -24.86
CA ARG A 28 -3.48 13.70 -25.25
C ARG A 28 -2.63 14.09 -24.06
N THR A 29 -1.44 13.49 -23.99
CA THR A 29 -0.41 13.97 -23.06
C THR A 29 0.05 15.37 -23.47
N GLN A 30 0.12 16.29 -22.52
CA GLN A 30 0.58 17.66 -22.73
C GLN A 30 1.63 18.03 -21.69
N GLY A 31 2.75 18.60 -22.16
CA GLY A 31 3.86 19.02 -21.31
C GLY A 31 5.01 18.00 -21.27
N PRO A 32 6.12 18.37 -20.60
CA PRO A 32 7.34 17.57 -20.55
C PRO A 32 7.24 16.31 -19.65
N GLY A 33 6.07 16.06 -19.05
CA GLY A 33 5.87 15.08 -17.99
C GLY A 33 6.15 15.68 -16.60
N GLY A 34 5.48 15.16 -15.58
CA GLY A 34 5.63 15.61 -14.20
C GLY A 34 4.37 16.25 -13.61
N ARG A 35 4.49 16.80 -12.40
CA ARG A 35 3.35 17.24 -11.56
C ARG A 35 2.39 18.22 -12.23
N SER A 36 2.92 19.16 -13.01
CA SER A 36 2.14 20.20 -13.72
C SER A 36 1.84 19.86 -15.17
N SER A 37 2.28 18.68 -15.65
CA SER A 37 1.90 18.19 -16.97
C SER A 37 0.51 17.59 -16.93
N ASN A 38 -0.11 17.37 -18.09
CA ASN A 38 -1.35 16.62 -18.20
C ASN A 38 -1.05 15.27 -18.84
N SER A 39 -1.32 14.18 -18.12
CA SER A 39 -1.18 12.83 -18.69
C SER A 39 -2.32 12.48 -19.66
N GLY A 40 -3.41 13.26 -19.66
CA GLY A 40 -4.63 12.98 -20.39
C GLY A 40 -5.52 11.96 -19.70
N HIS A 41 -5.08 11.37 -18.59
CA HIS A 41 -5.87 10.41 -17.85
C HIS A 41 -6.61 11.06 -16.67
N THR A 42 -7.80 10.50 -16.38
CA THR A 42 -8.57 10.78 -15.18
C THR A 42 -8.75 9.49 -14.39
N ALA A 43 -8.28 9.46 -13.14
CA ALA A 43 -8.31 8.28 -12.29
C ALA A 43 -9.18 8.52 -11.06
N THR A 44 -10.10 7.59 -10.76
CA THR A 44 -10.88 7.62 -9.52
C THR A 44 -10.31 6.61 -8.53
N VAL A 45 -9.76 7.09 -7.41
CA VAL A 45 -9.09 6.23 -6.41
C VAL A 45 -9.99 6.06 -5.19
N PHE A 46 -10.70 4.94 -5.12
CA PHE A 46 -11.42 4.53 -3.91
C PHE A 46 -10.43 4.13 -2.81
N GLY A 47 -10.68 4.57 -1.56
CA GLY A 47 -9.76 4.32 -0.44
C GLY A 47 -8.52 5.22 -0.44
N ALA A 48 -8.58 6.38 -1.12
CA ALA A 48 -7.47 7.35 -1.20
C ALA A 48 -6.97 7.84 0.17
N THR A 49 -7.85 7.97 1.17
CA THR A 49 -7.49 8.40 2.54
C THR A 49 -6.74 7.32 3.34
N GLY A 50 -6.75 6.06 2.87
CA GLY A 50 -6.13 4.91 3.52
C GLY A 50 -4.60 4.92 3.48
N PHE A 51 -3.97 3.81 3.88
CA PHE A 51 -2.51 3.69 3.89
C PHE A 51 -1.95 3.60 2.48
N VAL A 52 -2.43 2.67 1.64
CA VAL A 52 -1.93 2.48 0.27
C VAL A 52 -2.42 3.58 -0.65
N GLY A 53 -3.69 3.98 -0.53
CA GLY A 53 -4.33 4.97 -1.41
C GLY A 53 -3.56 6.29 -1.50
N ARG A 54 -3.02 6.78 -0.39
CA ARG A 54 -2.23 8.02 -0.37
C ARG A 54 -0.96 7.95 -1.23
N TYR A 55 -0.31 6.79 -1.31
CA TYR A 55 0.87 6.60 -2.16
C TYR A 55 0.49 6.50 -3.64
N VAL A 56 -0.64 5.87 -3.94
CA VAL A 56 -1.18 5.80 -5.30
C VAL A 56 -1.52 7.21 -5.81
N VAL A 57 -2.24 7.99 -5.02
CA VAL A 57 -2.58 9.39 -5.34
C VAL A 57 -1.32 10.23 -5.54
N ASN A 58 -0.31 10.07 -4.68
CA ASN A 58 0.98 10.76 -4.83
C ASN A 58 1.70 10.41 -6.13
N ASN A 59 1.73 9.12 -6.51
CA ASN A 59 2.38 8.70 -7.75
C ASN A 59 1.61 9.18 -9.00
N LEU A 60 0.27 9.15 -8.97
CA LEU A 60 -0.55 9.69 -10.06
C LEU A 60 -0.42 11.22 -10.18
N GLY A 61 -0.42 11.93 -9.06
CA GLY A 61 -0.24 13.38 -9.02
C GLY A 61 1.14 13.82 -9.52
N LYS A 62 2.20 13.03 -9.25
CA LYS A 62 3.54 13.26 -9.81
C LYS A 62 3.62 13.12 -11.33
N ILE A 63 2.77 12.26 -11.91
CA ILE A 63 2.71 12.08 -13.37
C ILE A 63 1.95 13.22 -14.04
N GLY A 64 1.07 13.91 -13.29
CA GLY A 64 0.18 14.94 -13.84
C GLY A 64 -1.20 14.39 -14.26
N THR A 65 -1.59 13.25 -13.68
CA THR A 65 -2.92 12.66 -13.87
C THR A 65 -3.94 13.35 -12.98
N GLN A 66 -5.14 13.63 -13.51
CA GLN A 66 -6.23 14.14 -12.69
C GLN A 66 -6.79 13.00 -11.83
N VAL A 67 -6.79 13.19 -10.52
CA VAL A 67 -7.21 12.18 -9.55
C VAL A 67 -8.48 12.64 -8.84
N VAL A 68 -9.55 11.87 -9.03
CA VAL A 68 -10.79 11.99 -8.25
C VAL A 68 -10.66 11.10 -7.00
N THR A 69 -10.82 11.70 -5.84
CA THR A 69 -10.64 11.08 -4.52
C THR A 69 -11.96 11.08 -3.77
N PRO A 70 -12.78 10.03 -3.94
CA PRO A 70 -13.98 9.85 -3.15
C PRO A 70 -13.61 9.58 -1.67
N TYR A 71 -14.30 10.24 -0.75
CA TYR A 71 -14.11 10.05 0.69
C TYR A 71 -15.47 9.96 1.40
N ARG A 72 -15.49 9.26 2.55
CA ARG A 72 -16.69 9.07 3.38
C ARG A 72 -16.60 9.80 4.73
N GLY A 73 -15.39 9.98 5.25
CA GLY A 73 -15.14 10.56 6.57
C GLY A 73 -15.21 12.09 6.59
N THR A 74 -14.52 12.68 7.56
CA THR A 74 -14.49 14.14 7.76
C THR A 74 -13.55 14.82 6.75
N ASP A 75 -13.65 16.16 6.64
CA ASP A 75 -12.83 16.95 5.70
C ASP A 75 -11.32 16.84 5.99
N ASP A 76 -10.94 16.61 7.24
CA ASP A 76 -9.53 16.53 7.65
C ASP A 76 -8.81 15.28 7.11
N GLU A 77 -9.52 14.16 6.98
CA GLU A 77 -8.92 12.88 6.55
C GLU A 77 -8.30 12.99 5.16
N LYS A 78 -8.92 13.74 4.26
CA LYS A 78 -8.49 13.91 2.87
C LYS A 78 -7.55 15.11 2.66
N ARG A 79 -7.41 16.00 3.65
CA ARG A 79 -6.69 17.27 3.51
C ARG A 79 -5.25 17.08 3.02
N HIS A 80 -4.57 16.05 3.52
CA HIS A 80 -3.20 15.72 3.13
C HIS A 80 -3.05 15.33 1.65
N LEU A 81 -4.12 14.88 1.00
CA LEU A 81 -4.10 14.49 -0.41
C LEU A 81 -3.98 15.70 -1.33
N LYS A 82 -4.54 16.87 -0.96
CA LYS A 82 -4.52 18.08 -1.81
C LYS A 82 -3.11 18.52 -2.23
N LEU A 83 -2.10 18.20 -1.42
CA LEU A 83 -0.70 18.58 -1.65
C LEU A 83 0.01 17.69 -2.69
N MET A 84 -0.57 16.54 -3.04
CA MET A 84 0.09 15.51 -3.86
C MET A 84 0.03 15.81 -5.36
N GLY A 85 -0.86 16.70 -5.79
CA GLY A 85 -1.05 17.11 -7.18
C GLY A 85 -0.90 18.62 -7.33
N ASP A 86 -0.87 19.10 -8.56
CA ASP A 86 -0.99 20.54 -8.83
C ASP A 86 -2.44 21.02 -8.63
N LEU A 87 -2.65 22.32 -8.71
CA LEU A 87 -3.97 22.94 -8.59
C LEU A 87 -4.97 22.30 -9.57
N GLY A 88 -6.14 21.91 -9.06
CA GLY A 88 -7.20 21.29 -9.87
C GLY A 88 -6.97 19.82 -10.26
N GLN A 89 -5.77 19.26 -10.01
CA GLN A 89 -5.49 17.86 -10.31
C GLN A 89 -6.15 16.90 -9.32
N ILE A 90 -6.29 17.30 -8.05
CA ILE A 90 -6.90 16.46 -7.02
C ILE A 90 -8.30 16.98 -6.71
N VAL A 91 -9.30 16.24 -7.19
CA VAL A 91 -10.72 16.54 -6.99
C VAL A 91 -11.24 15.64 -5.88
N GLN A 92 -11.87 16.22 -4.88
CA GLN A 92 -12.40 15.48 -3.73
C GLN A 92 -13.91 15.42 -3.81
N LEU A 93 -14.48 14.21 -3.77
CA LEU A 93 -15.92 13.99 -3.84
C LEU A 93 -16.40 13.27 -2.58
N GLN A 94 -17.47 13.76 -1.97
CA GLN A 94 -18.08 13.03 -0.87
C GLN A 94 -18.90 11.88 -1.44
N LEU A 95 -18.68 10.68 -0.89
CA LEU A 95 -19.38 9.48 -1.34
C LEU A 95 -19.80 8.64 -0.13
N GLN A 96 -21.06 8.21 -0.15
CA GLN A 96 -21.56 7.18 0.75
C GLN A 96 -21.52 5.82 0.05
N LEU A 97 -20.80 4.88 0.66
CA LEU A 97 -20.68 3.49 0.22
C LEU A 97 -21.18 2.57 1.33
N ASP A 98 -21.58 1.35 0.94
CA ASP A 98 -21.92 0.30 1.89
C ASP A 98 -20.75 0.01 2.84
N SER A 99 -21.05 -0.47 4.05
CA SER A 99 -20.02 -0.86 5.01
C SER A 99 -19.25 -2.12 4.61
N ASN A 100 -19.83 -2.99 3.79
CA ASN A 100 -19.19 -4.24 3.39
C ASN A 100 -18.29 -4.02 2.15
N PRO A 101 -16.95 -4.16 2.27
CA PRO A 101 -16.02 -3.85 1.18
C PRO A 101 -16.18 -4.76 -0.02
N CYS A 102 -16.53 -6.03 0.18
CA CYS A 102 -16.70 -6.97 -0.93
C CYS A 102 -17.98 -6.68 -1.74
N ARG A 103 -19.05 -6.24 -1.08
CA ARG A 103 -20.24 -5.76 -1.81
C ARG A 103 -19.94 -4.47 -2.56
N CYS A 104 -19.13 -3.59 -1.97
CA CYS A 104 -18.68 -2.36 -2.61
C CYS A 104 -17.85 -2.65 -3.87
N SER A 105 -16.87 -3.56 -3.82
CA SER A 105 -16.05 -3.90 -4.98
C SER A 105 -16.89 -4.43 -6.15
N THR A 106 -17.88 -5.29 -5.87
CA THR A 106 -18.77 -5.82 -6.91
C THR A 106 -19.65 -4.73 -7.52
N LYS A 107 -20.23 -3.85 -6.70
CA LYS A 107 -21.02 -2.70 -7.18
C LYS A 107 -20.18 -1.75 -8.03
N LEU A 108 -18.97 -1.43 -7.59
CA LEU A 108 -18.05 -0.56 -8.32
C LEU A 108 -17.61 -1.16 -9.65
N ALA A 109 -17.32 -2.47 -9.67
CA ALA A 109 -16.98 -3.16 -10.91
C ALA A 109 -18.12 -3.11 -11.92
N ARG A 110 -19.36 -3.37 -11.47
CA ARG A 110 -20.56 -3.27 -12.32
C ARG A 110 -20.76 -1.86 -12.87
N MET A 111 -20.68 -0.83 -12.03
CA MET A 111 -20.81 0.56 -12.45
C MET A 111 -19.68 0.98 -13.41
N ALA A 112 -18.46 0.51 -13.18
CA ALA A 112 -17.33 0.77 -14.06
C ALA A 112 -17.57 0.21 -15.47
N THR A 113 -18.15 -0.99 -15.57
CA THR A 113 -18.57 -1.56 -16.85
C THR A 113 -19.70 -0.77 -17.51
N GLU A 114 -20.73 -0.39 -16.74
CA GLU A 114 -21.87 0.40 -17.24
C GLU A 114 -21.45 1.79 -17.76
N LEU A 115 -20.45 2.41 -17.12
CA LEU A 115 -19.89 3.71 -17.50
C LEU A 115 -18.79 3.62 -18.58
N GLY A 116 -18.44 2.41 -19.04
CA GLY A 116 -17.41 2.22 -20.05
C GLY A 116 -16.01 2.61 -19.59
N VAL A 117 -15.66 2.36 -18.33
CA VAL A 117 -14.33 2.68 -17.78
C VAL A 117 -13.25 1.86 -18.50
N ASN A 118 -12.27 2.57 -19.08
CA ASN A 118 -11.20 1.96 -19.88
C ASN A 118 -10.35 0.92 -19.11
N LYS A 119 -10.07 1.17 -17.82
CA LYS A 119 -9.29 0.26 -16.96
C LYS A 119 -9.83 0.28 -15.53
N PHE A 120 -10.25 -0.89 -15.04
CA PHE A 120 -10.66 -1.10 -13.64
C PHE A 120 -9.61 -1.93 -12.91
N ILE A 121 -9.01 -1.36 -11.86
CA ILE A 121 -7.98 -2.03 -11.06
C ILE A 121 -8.55 -2.33 -9.68
N HIS A 122 -8.60 -3.62 -9.33
CA HIS A 122 -8.98 -4.06 -7.99
C HIS A 122 -7.75 -4.54 -7.22
N VAL A 123 -7.58 -4.03 -6.00
CA VAL A 123 -6.52 -4.46 -5.08
C VAL A 123 -7.17 -5.20 -3.93
N SER A 124 -6.88 -6.50 -3.82
CA SER A 124 -7.36 -7.35 -2.74
C SER A 124 -6.21 -7.96 -1.95
N ALA A 125 -6.53 -8.48 -0.77
CA ALA A 125 -5.60 -9.28 0.02
C ALA A 125 -5.89 -10.77 -0.20
N LEU A 126 -4.83 -11.59 -0.17
CA LEU A 126 -4.93 -13.05 -0.11
C LEU A 126 -5.90 -13.47 1.01
N GLY A 127 -6.96 -14.18 0.65
CA GLY A 127 -7.99 -14.71 1.56
C GLY A 127 -9.14 -13.76 1.91
N ALA A 128 -9.34 -12.64 1.19
CA ALA A 128 -10.50 -11.77 1.40
C ALA A 128 -11.81 -12.47 0.98
N ASN A 129 -12.81 -12.53 1.87
CA ASN A 129 -14.12 -13.12 1.60
C ASN A 129 -15.24 -12.26 2.20
N VAL A 130 -16.35 -12.09 1.46
CA VAL A 130 -17.57 -11.38 1.88
C VAL A 130 -18.14 -12.00 3.16
N ASP A 131 -18.17 -13.32 3.21
CA ASP A 131 -18.77 -14.12 4.28
C ASP A 131 -17.81 -14.31 5.46
N SER A 132 -16.61 -13.73 5.38
CA SER A 132 -15.68 -13.76 6.50
C SER A 132 -16.27 -13.02 7.70
N PRO A 133 -16.27 -13.64 8.90
CA PRO A 133 -16.84 -13.05 10.09
C PRO A 133 -16.00 -11.89 10.66
N SER A 134 -14.71 -11.74 10.28
CA SER A 134 -13.87 -10.66 10.82
C SER A 134 -13.77 -9.43 9.93
N GLU A 135 -13.72 -8.28 10.60
CA GLU A 135 -13.40 -6.99 9.98
C GLU A 135 -11.95 -6.92 9.50
N PHE A 136 -11.05 -7.71 10.10
CA PHE A 136 -9.62 -7.74 9.73
C PHE A 136 -9.37 -8.36 8.36
N LEU A 137 -10.04 -9.47 8.02
CA LEU A 137 -9.98 -10.07 6.67
C LEU A 137 -10.61 -9.15 5.62
N ARG A 138 -11.37 -8.13 6.04
CA ARG A 138 -12.04 -7.15 5.19
C ARG A 138 -11.25 -5.85 4.95
N THR A 139 -10.34 -5.43 5.85
CA THR A 139 -9.80 -4.04 5.81
C THR A 139 -8.30 -3.85 5.99
N LYS A 140 -7.55 -4.90 6.39
CA LYS A 140 -6.11 -4.89 6.74
C LYS A 140 -5.37 -3.55 6.70
N ASP A 141 -4.81 -3.15 7.85
CA ASP A 141 -3.57 -2.36 7.82
C ASP A 141 -2.76 -2.30 9.12
N LYS A 142 -1.46 -1.97 8.97
CA LYS A 142 -0.46 -1.55 10.00
C LYS A 142 0.25 -2.63 10.85
N PHE A 143 0.93 -3.59 10.22
CA PHE A 143 1.82 -4.55 10.92
C PHE A 143 2.84 -3.86 11.87
N TRP A 144 3.66 -2.94 11.35
CA TRP A 144 4.70 -2.27 12.14
C TRP A 144 4.15 -1.38 13.25
N ASN A 145 3.10 -0.60 12.96
CA ASN A 145 2.56 0.30 13.98
C ASN A 145 1.90 -0.47 15.11
N ARG A 146 1.40 -1.68 14.85
CA ARG A 146 0.84 -2.54 15.88
C ARG A 146 1.91 -3.10 16.81
N ILE A 147 3.03 -3.60 16.26
CA ILE A 147 4.17 -4.04 17.08
C ILE A 147 4.69 -2.86 17.92
N GLY A 148 4.83 -1.68 17.31
CA GLY A 148 5.23 -0.47 18.02
C GLY A 148 4.23 -0.02 19.10
N TYR A 149 2.93 -0.23 18.88
CA TYR A 149 1.90 0.01 19.88
C TYR A 149 2.04 -0.94 21.08
N TYR A 150 2.24 -2.25 20.84
CA TYR A 150 2.52 -3.21 21.92
C TYR A 150 3.82 -2.89 22.67
N LEU A 151 4.85 -2.40 22.00
CA LEU A 151 6.08 -1.98 22.68
C LEU A 151 5.87 -0.77 23.60
N LYS A 152 5.01 0.17 23.22
CA LYS A 152 4.78 1.40 23.99
C LYS A 152 3.72 1.24 25.08
N PHE A 153 2.66 0.52 24.79
CA PHE A 153 1.45 0.44 25.63
C PHE A 153 1.07 -0.98 26.04
N GLY A 154 1.81 -2.00 25.58
CA GLY A 154 1.54 -3.39 25.93
C GLY A 154 1.89 -3.68 27.38
N PHE A 155 0.87 -3.99 28.18
CA PHE A 155 1.01 -4.29 29.61
C PHE A 155 1.71 -5.64 29.88
N VAL A 156 1.72 -6.57 28.92
CA VAL A 156 2.14 -7.98 29.11
C VAL A 156 3.31 -8.37 28.16
N GLY A 157 4.00 -7.40 27.58
CA GLY A 157 5.05 -7.66 26.59
C GLY A 157 4.50 -8.01 25.19
N LEU A 158 5.36 -8.49 24.30
CA LEU A 158 5.06 -8.66 22.87
C LEU A 158 4.57 -10.09 22.56
N PRO A 159 3.28 -10.30 22.22
CA PRO A 159 2.78 -11.63 21.87
C PRO A 159 3.26 -12.03 20.47
N ILE A 160 3.92 -13.19 20.38
CA ILE A 160 4.31 -13.79 19.11
C ILE A 160 3.57 -15.10 18.92
N TYR A 161 2.81 -15.20 17.83
CA TYR A 161 2.10 -16.40 17.46
C TYR A 161 2.98 -17.34 16.64
N ASN A 162 2.67 -18.63 16.68
CA ASN A 162 3.38 -19.67 15.92
C ASN A 162 4.91 -19.68 16.13
N ASN A 163 5.38 -19.23 17.31
CA ASN A 163 6.81 -19.05 17.62
C ASN A 163 7.57 -18.18 16.61
N GLY A 164 6.88 -17.34 15.83
CA GLY A 164 7.47 -16.52 14.78
C GLY A 164 8.05 -17.29 13.60
N GLN A 165 7.68 -18.57 13.42
CA GLN A 165 8.17 -19.40 12.33
C GLN A 165 7.54 -19.07 10.98
N THR A 166 6.40 -18.38 11.00
CA THR A 166 5.62 -18.02 9.82
C THR A 166 6.43 -17.21 8.83
N ILE A 167 6.36 -17.61 7.56
CA ILE A 167 7.09 -16.96 6.47
C ILE A 167 6.25 -15.79 5.95
N LEU A 168 6.83 -14.59 6.00
CA LEU A 168 6.24 -13.35 5.52
C LEU A 168 7.08 -12.77 4.36
N ARG A 169 6.40 -12.19 3.38
CA ARG A 169 6.98 -11.47 2.25
C ARG A 169 6.47 -10.03 2.26
N PRO A 170 6.98 -9.19 3.19
CA PRO A 170 6.58 -7.79 3.27
C PRO A 170 6.99 -7.04 2.00
N VAL A 171 6.13 -6.12 1.57
CA VAL A 171 6.32 -5.36 0.34
C VAL A 171 6.24 -3.88 0.67
N TYR A 172 7.16 -3.10 0.10
CA TYR A 172 7.14 -1.67 0.27
C TYR A 172 5.96 -1.04 -0.48
N VAL A 173 5.15 -0.25 0.23
CA VAL A 173 3.92 0.34 -0.32
C VAL A 173 4.20 1.29 -1.48
N GLY A 174 5.36 1.97 -1.47
CA GLY A 174 5.77 2.83 -2.57
C GLY A 174 5.92 2.06 -3.89
N ASP A 175 6.41 0.82 -3.84
CA ASP A 175 6.58 -0.02 -5.02
C ASP A 175 5.24 -0.55 -5.54
N VAL A 176 4.32 -0.91 -4.64
CA VAL A 176 2.94 -1.27 -4.99
C VAL A 176 2.25 -0.10 -5.68
N ALA A 177 2.35 1.10 -5.11
CA ALA A 177 1.77 2.29 -5.71
C ALA A 177 2.43 2.65 -7.06
N ALA A 178 3.73 2.41 -7.22
CA ALA A 178 4.42 2.61 -8.50
C ALA A 178 3.98 1.57 -9.55
N ALA A 179 3.76 0.32 -9.14
CA ALA A 179 3.22 -0.73 -10.00
C ALA A 179 1.80 -0.39 -10.49
N ILE A 180 0.93 0.09 -9.58
CA ILE A 180 -0.43 0.55 -9.91
C ILE A 180 -0.39 1.76 -10.85
N ALA A 181 0.52 2.71 -10.65
CA ALA A 181 0.63 3.86 -11.53
C ALA A 181 1.13 3.44 -12.93
N LYS A 182 2.09 2.51 -13.02
CA LYS A 182 2.60 1.98 -14.30
C LYS A 182 1.62 1.05 -15.02
N SER A 183 0.73 0.37 -14.30
CA SER A 183 -0.32 -0.45 -14.94
C SER A 183 -1.35 0.38 -15.70
N MET A 184 -1.47 1.67 -15.37
CA MET A 184 -2.32 2.60 -16.12
C MET A 184 -1.88 2.75 -17.58
N THR A 185 -0.56 2.84 -17.81
CA THR A 185 0.01 3.02 -19.16
C THR A 185 0.23 1.71 -19.90
N ASN A 186 0.42 0.59 -19.19
CA ASN A 186 0.63 -0.71 -19.83
C ASN A 186 -0.71 -1.36 -20.20
N ASP A 187 -0.91 -1.66 -21.48
CA ASP A 187 -2.12 -2.37 -21.96
C ASP A 187 -2.05 -3.88 -21.71
N GLN A 188 -0.84 -4.44 -21.56
CA GLN A 188 -0.64 -5.87 -21.26
C GLN A 188 -1.14 -6.31 -19.87
N VAL A 189 -1.46 -5.37 -18.99
CA VAL A 189 -1.84 -5.63 -17.59
C VAL A 189 -3.33 -5.92 -17.44
N LEU A 190 -4.14 -5.71 -18.50
CA LEU A 190 -5.60 -5.61 -18.43
C LEU A 190 -6.31 -6.85 -17.86
N GLU A 191 -5.65 -8.00 -17.77
CA GLU A 191 -6.25 -9.27 -17.36
C GLU A 191 -5.43 -10.07 -16.33
N ARG A 192 -4.32 -9.54 -15.80
CA ARG A 192 -3.40 -10.31 -14.96
C ARG A 192 -3.41 -9.83 -13.50
N LEU A 193 -3.46 -10.80 -12.58
CA LEU A 193 -3.37 -10.54 -11.15
C LEU A 193 -1.98 -10.02 -10.80
N LEU A 194 -1.92 -8.86 -10.15
CA LEU A 194 -0.73 -8.37 -9.49
C LEU A 194 -0.65 -8.95 -8.09
N ASN A 195 0.19 -9.96 -7.91
CA ASN A 195 0.47 -10.44 -6.57
C ASN A 195 1.59 -9.63 -5.96
N SER A 196 1.32 -9.07 -4.78
CA SER A 196 2.32 -8.41 -3.94
C SER A 196 3.48 -9.35 -3.58
N THR A 197 3.35 -10.67 -3.77
CA THR A 197 4.40 -11.66 -3.55
C THR A 197 5.65 -11.54 -4.44
N GLY A 198 5.76 -10.48 -5.26
CA GLY A 198 6.91 -10.16 -6.09
C GLY A 198 8.19 -9.72 -5.35
N ASN A 199 8.21 -9.68 -4.00
CA ASN A 199 9.46 -9.46 -3.28
C ASN A 199 10.31 -10.75 -3.31
N PRO A 200 11.56 -10.70 -3.83
CA PRO A 200 12.43 -11.88 -3.85
C PRO A 200 12.81 -12.37 -2.44
N ARG A 201 12.75 -11.51 -1.41
CA ARG A 201 13.11 -11.88 -0.04
C ARG A 201 11.91 -12.34 0.77
N SER A 202 12.05 -13.52 1.36
CA SER A 202 11.17 -14.06 2.40
C SER A 202 11.82 -13.94 3.75
N TYR A 203 11.06 -13.55 4.76
CA TYR A 203 11.53 -13.42 6.13
C TYR A 203 10.68 -14.31 7.04
N LYS A 204 11.33 -14.93 8.03
CA LYS A 204 10.58 -15.47 9.17
C LYS A 204 10.06 -14.31 10.00
N GLN A 205 8.86 -14.45 10.56
CA GLN A 205 8.27 -13.42 11.42
C GLN A 205 9.18 -13.10 12.63
N GLN A 206 9.83 -14.09 13.21
CA GLN A 206 10.80 -13.90 14.30
C GLN A 206 11.93 -12.96 13.87
N HIS A 207 12.51 -13.20 12.69
CA HIS A 207 13.59 -12.38 12.15
C HIS A 207 13.17 -10.91 11.95
N LEU A 208 11.93 -10.67 11.47
CA LEU A 208 11.39 -9.31 11.34
C LEU A 208 11.20 -8.62 12.70
N ILE A 209 10.82 -9.37 13.73
CA ILE A 209 10.64 -8.85 15.08
C ILE A 209 11.99 -8.54 15.70
N ASP A 210 12.96 -9.44 15.61
CA ASP A 210 14.31 -9.23 16.12
C ASP A 210 14.95 -8.01 15.45
N PHE A 211 14.77 -7.88 14.14
CA PHE A 211 15.22 -6.71 13.39
C PHE A 211 14.54 -5.41 13.85
N PHE A 212 13.25 -5.45 14.14
CA PHE A 212 12.50 -4.32 14.70
C PHE A 212 12.98 -3.94 16.11
N LEU A 213 13.22 -4.92 16.98
CA LEU A 213 13.73 -4.71 18.33
C LEU A 213 15.14 -4.13 18.32
N ASP A 214 16.01 -4.59 17.41
CA ASP A 214 17.34 -4.04 17.23
C ASP A 214 17.30 -2.60 16.70
N VAL A 215 16.43 -2.29 15.73
CA VAL A 215 16.26 -0.91 15.22
C VAL A 215 15.67 0.02 16.28
N THR A 216 14.74 -0.46 17.12
CA THR A 216 14.14 0.32 18.20
C THR A 216 15.01 0.42 19.45
N LYS A 217 16.04 -0.43 19.57
CA LYS A 217 16.89 -0.58 20.76
C LYS A 217 16.05 -0.83 22.01
N ARG A 218 15.04 -1.72 21.89
CA ARG A 218 14.19 -2.15 23.00
C ARG A 218 14.26 -3.65 23.19
N ASN A 219 14.26 -4.07 24.46
CA ASN A 219 14.27 -5.48 24.86
C ASN A 219 13.00 -5.80 25.67
N PRO A 220 11.82 -5.90 25.03
CA PRO A 220 10.59 -6.29 25.72
C PRO A 220 10.63 -7.76 26.10
N THR A 221 9.81 -8.14 27.09
CA THR A 221 9.49 -9.55 27.32
C THR A 221 8.66 -10.07 26.14
N VAL A 222 9.13 -11.14 25.51
CA VAL A 222 8.43 -11.84 24.43
C VAL A 222 7.74 -13.07 25.01
N TRP A 223 6.50 -13.32 24.60
CA TRP A 223 5.70 -14.46 25.07
C TRP A 223 5.00 -15.15 23.89
N TYR A 224 4.88 -16.48 24.01
CA TYR A 224 4.41 -17.36 22.93
C TYR A 224 3.13 -18.10 23.35
N PRO A 225 1.95 -17.49 23.21
CA PRO A 225 0.71 -18.13 23.61
C PRO A 225 0.30 -19.23 22.62
N ASN A 226 -0.21 -20.34 23.15
CA ASN A 226 -0.85 -21.37 22.34
C ASN A 226 -2.04 -20.79 21.55
N LYS A 227 -2.27 -21.28 20.31
CA LYS A 227 -3.31 -20.76 19.40
C LYS A 227 -4.70 -20.66 20.05
N PHE A 228 -5.08 -21.69 20.81
CA PHE A 228 -6.37 -21.74 21.49
C PHE A 228 -6.49 -20.67 22.58
N VAL A 229 -5.46 -20.54 23.43
CA VAL A 229 -5.40 -19.55 24.52
C VAL A 229 -5.40 -18.14 23.95
N ALA A 230 -4.60 -17.89 22.90
CA ALA A 230 -4.53 -16.61 22.22
C ALA A 230 -5.90 -16.14 21.69
N LYS A 231 -6.67 -17.03 21.05
CA LYS A 231 -8.00 -16.70 20.54
C LYS A 231 -8.98 -16.35 21.66
N ARG A 232 -9.01 -17.14 22.73
CA ARG A 232 -9.88 -16.89 23.89
C ARG A 232 -9.53 -15.60 24.61
N LEU A 233 -8.24 -15.31 24.74
CA LEU A 233 -7.77 -14.05 25.31
C LEU A 233 -8.17 -12.86 24.43
N ALA A 234 -8.03 -12.98 23.11
CA ALA A 234 -8.46 -11.94 22.17
C ALA A 234 -9.97 -11.66 22.29
N ASP A 235 -10.79 -12.70 22.42
CA ASP A 235 -12.24 -12.53 22.62
C ASP A 235 -12.58 -11.83 23.93
N ALA A 236 -11.92 -12.26 25.02
CA ALA A 236 -12.11 -11.65 26.33
C ALA A 236 -11.69 -10.18 26.33
N LEU A 237 -10.54 -9.86 25.71
CA LEU A 237 -10.04 -8.49 25.57
C LEU A 237 -10.98 -7.62 24.72
N ASN A 238 -11.49 -8.14 23.60
CA ASN A 238 -12.41 -7.40 22.74
C ASN A 238 -13.80 -7.20 23.37
N LEU A 239 -14.20 -8.05 24.32
CA LEU A 239 -15.43 -7.86 25.09
C LEU A 239 -15.29 -6.73 26.12
N VAL A 240 -14.12 -6.65 26.77
CA VAL A 240 -13.86 -5.67 27.84
C VAL A 240 -13.46 -4.30 27.29
N MET A 241 -12.71 -4.28 26.19
CA MET A 241 -12.16 -3.04 25.62
C MET A 241 -13.15 -2.42 24.62
N PRO A 242 -13.36 -1.09 24.65
CA PRO A 242 -14.27 -0.41 23.72
C PRO A 242 -13.75 -0.35 22.26
N PHE A 243 -12.58 -0.92 21.99
CA PHE A 243 -11.97 -0.99 20.67
C PHE A 243 -11.29 -2.35 20.47
N VAL A 244 -11.39 -2.90 19.26
CA VAL A 244 -10.82 -4.21 18.90
C VAL A 244 -9.30 -4.15 18.99
N GLN A 245 -8.73 -4.96 19.87
CA GLN A 245 -7.28 -5.05 20.08
C GLN A 245 -6.65 -6.03 19.10
N ILE A 246 -7.18 -7.26 19.06
CA ILE A 246 -6.67 -8.38 18.25
C ILE A 246 -7.87 -9.17 17.77
N SER A 247 -7.99 -9.42 16.47
CA SER A 247 -9.05 -10.29 15.95
C SER A 247 -8.64 -11.76 15.95
N ARG A 248 -9.60 -12.69 16.09
CA ARG A 248 -9.34 -14.14 15.98
C ARG A 248 -8.61 -14.50 14.68
N ASP A 249 -9.02 -13.86 13.60
CA ASP A 249 -8.53 -14.15 12.25
C ASP A 249 -7.13 -13.60 12.03
N GLU A 250 -6.75 -12.55 12.74
CA GLU A 250 -5.36 -12.08 12.76
C GLU A 250 -4.44 -13.11 13.41
N ILE A 251 -4.90 -13.75 14.49
CA ILE A 251 -4.16 -14.86 15.10
C ILE A 251 -4.07 -16.01 14.11
N GLU A 252 -5.17 -16.39 13.44
CA GLU A 252 -5.13 -17.45 12.42
C GLU A 252 -4.19 -17.15 11.26
N ARG A 253 -4.22 -15.91 10.76
CA ARG A 253 -3.33 -15.44 9.70
C ARG A 253 -1.87 -15.54 10.12
N ALA A 254 -1.57 -15.31 11.39
CA ALA A 254 -0.20 -15.44 11.89
C ALA A 254 0.32 -16.89 11.82
N TYR A 255 -0.51 -17.90 11.52
CA TYR A 255 -0.10 -19.29 11.25
C TYR A 255 -0.06 -19.63 9.74
N ILE A 256 -0.41 -18.70 8.86
CA ILE A 256 -0.46 -18.94 7.40
C ILE A 256 0.79 -18.35 6.76
N ASP A 257 1.57 -19.21 6.10
CA ASP A 257 2.74 -18.80 5.34
C ASP A 257 2.35 -18.09 4.05
N GLU A 258 3.04 -16.99 3.74
CA GLU A 258 2.90 -16.31 2.45
C GLU A 258 3.75 -17.03 1.41
N VAL A 259 3.13 -17.70 0.44
CA VAL A 259 3.82 -18.43 -0.63
C VAL A 259 3.79 -17.63 -1.94
N ALA A 260 4.93 -17.53 -2.62
CA ALA A 260 4.99 -16.97 -3.97
C ALA A 260 4.26 -17.90 -4.93
N SER A 261 3.20 -17.38 -5.58
CA SER A 261 2.57 -18.14 -6.65
C SER A 261 3.56 -18.30 -7.81
N LYS A 262 3.59 -19.51 -8.38
CA LYS A 262 4.47 -19.88 -9.50
C LYS A 262 3.76 -19.73 -10.85
N ASP A 263 2.50 -19.31 -10.86
CA ASP A 263 1.73 -19.26 -12.10
C ASP A 263 2.26 -18.15 -13.02
N PRO A 264 2.56 -18.45 -14.30
CA PRO A 264 3.12 -17.49 -15.24
C PRO A 264 2.12 -16.40 -15.68
N SER A 265 0.83 -16.57 -15.35
CA SER A 265 -0.21 -15.56 -15.56
C SER A 265 -0.14 -14.40 -14.56
N ILE A 266 0.60 -14.56 -13.47
CA ILE A 266 0.70 -13.58 -12.39
C ILE A 266 1.88 -12.66 -12.66
N LEU A 267 1.61 -11.36 -12.69
CA LEU A 267 2.64 -10.35 -12.90
C LEU A 267 3.41 -10.07 -11.61
N THR A 268 4.70 -9.83 -11.75
CA THR A 268 5.64 -9.51 -10.68
C THR A 268 6.24 -8.13 -10.87
N PHE A 269 6.92 -7.58 -9.86
CA PHE A 269 7.58 -6.27 -9.96
C PHE A 269 8.63 -6.18 -11.09
N LYS A 270 9.19 -7.33 -11.52
CA LYS A 270 10.12 -7.39 -12.65
C LYS A 270 9.45 -6.96 -13.95
N ASP A 271 8.18 -7.32 -14.15
CA ASP A 271 7.41 -7.00 -15.36
C ASP A 271 7.10 -5.49 -15.47
N PHE A 272 7.11 -4.78 -14.33
CA PHE A 272 6.95 -3.32 -14.29
C PHE A 272 8.27 -2.55 -14.33
N ASN A 273 9.40 -3.25 -14.47
CA ASN A 273 10.73 -2.68 -14.33
C ASN A 273 10.85 -1.88 -13.01
N ILE A 274 10.40 -2.50 -11.91
CA ILE A 274 10.51 -1.95 -10.54
C ILE A 274 11.47 -2.85 -9.76
N LYS A 275 12.55 -2.26 -9.25
CA LYS A 275 13.43 -2.95 -8.30
C LYS A 275 12.81 -2.83 -6.91
N PRO A 276 12.37 -3.94 -6.29
CA PRO A 276 11.69 -3.88 -4.99
C PRO A 276 12.65 -3.39 -3.92
N VAL A 277 12.16 -2.47 -3.09
CA VAL A 277 12.86 -1.94 -1.93
C VAL A 277 12.79 -2.96 -0.80
N THR A 278 13.94 -3.18 -0.16
CA THR A 278 14.06 -4.15 0.94
C THR A 278 13.63 -3.55 2.28
N VAL A 279 13.31 -4.40 3.26
CA VAL A 279 12.82 -3.94 4.57
C VAL A 279 13.93 -3.17 5.30
N GLU A 280 15.16 -3.61 5.12
CA GLU A 280 16.37 -3.11 5.75
C GLU A 280 16.66 -1.65 5.35
N ASP A 281 16.25 -1.24 4.16
CA ASP A 281 16.42 0.13 3.69
C ASP A 281 15.37 1.10 4.22
N THR A 282 14.17 0.62 4.54
CA THR A 282 13.00 1.47 4.85
C THR A 282 12.61 1.48 6.32
N ILE A 283 12.87 0.39 7.05
CA ILE A 283 12.38 0.21 8.42
C ILE A 283 12.82 1.31 9.37
N VAL A 284 14.07 1.79 9.23
CA VAL A 284 14.65 2.78 10.15
C VAL A 284 13.85 4.07 10.14
N GLN A 285 13.41 4.52 8.96
CA GLN A 285 12.63 5.74 8.83
C GLN A 285 11.23 5.59 9.42
N GLN A 286 10.63 4.40 9.28
CA GLN A 286 9.27 4.13 9.76
C GLN A 286 9.21 3.93 11.28
N VAL A 287 10.23 3.28 11.83
CA VAL A 287 10.22 2.74 13.20
C VAL A 287 10.93 3.65 14.20
N ARG A 288 11.67 4.67 13.74
CA ARG A 288 12.39 5.63 14.60
C ARG A 288 11.52 6.24 15.70
N VAL A 289 10.24 6.46 15.43
CA VAL A 289 9.25 7.02 16.39
C VAL A 289 9.08 6.14 17.65
N TYR A 290 9.44 4.86 17.59
CA TYR A 290 9.35 3.91 18.71
C TYR A 290 10.64 3.81 19.54
N ARG A 291 11.73 4.46 19.14
CA ARG A 291 12.95 4.51 19.94
C ARG A 291 12.73 5.27 21.25
N PRO A 292 13.41 4.88 22.34
CA PRO A 292 13.47 5.73 23.53
C PRO A 292 14.22 7.03 23.22
N ALA A 293 13.99 8.07 24.03
CA ALA A 293 14.56 9.39 23.81
C ALA A 293 16.10 9.36 23.69
N GLU A 294 16.76 8.49 24.46
CA GLU A 294 18.21 8.28 24.46
C GLU A 294 18.78 7.92 23.08
N PHE A 295 18.05 7.12 22.29
CA PHE A 295 18.50 6.65 20.97
C PHE A 295 17.80 7.34 19.80
N ALA A 296 17.05 8.42 20.05
CA ALA A 296 16.25 9.10 19.04
C ALA A 296 17.11 9.65 17.88
N HIS A 297 18.27 10.21 18.21
CA HIS A 297 19.23 10.79 17.25
C HIS A 297 20.41 9.86 16.91
N ALA A 298 20.48 8.69 17.56
CA ALA A 298 21.59 7.77 17.34
C ALA A 298 21.63 7.33 15.86
N PRO A 299 22.80 7.43 15.20
CA PRO A 299 22.96 6.90 13.86
C PRO A 299 22.67 5.41 13.89
N TYR A 300 21.98 4.92 12.86
CA TYR A 300 21.79 3.50 12.70
C TYR A 300 22.86 2.99 11.75
N GLU A 301 23.81 2.23 12.29
CA GLU A 301 24.76 1.51 11.45
C GLU A 301 23.99 0.45 10.67
N LYS A 302 24.06 0.56 9.34
CA LYS A 302 23.52 -0.44 8.42
C LYS A 302 24.43 -1.67 8.44
N ASP A 303 24.52 -2.36 9.57
CA ASP A 303 25.12 -3.70 9.64
C ASP A 303 24.12 -4.73 9.09
N ILE A 304 23.77 -4.55 7.82
CA ILE A 304 22.82 -5.38 7.07
C ILE A 304 23.32 -6.83 7.09
N LYS A 305 24.64 -7.05 7.09
CA LYS A 305 25.27 -8.39 7.06
C LYS A 305 24.88 -9.29 8.24
N ARG A 306 24.53 -8.73 9.41
CA ARG A 306 24.10 -9.52 10.58
C ARG A 306 22.79 -10.27 10.33
N TRP A 307 21.98 -9.79 9.40
CA TRP A 307 20.59 -10.21 9.18
C TRP A 307 20.38 -10.82 7.78
N ILE A 308 21.43 -11.04 6.99
CA ILE A 308 21.37 -11.59 5.62
C ILE A 308 21.40 -13.13 5.59
N GLN A 309 21.74 -13.81 6.69
CA GLN A 309 21.90 -15.27 6.74
C GLN A 309 20.58 -16.04 6.84
#